data_AF-A0A522Q5K2-F1
#
_entry.id   AF-A0A522Q5K2-F1
#
_cell.length_a   1.000
_cell.length_b   1.000
_cell.length_c   1.000
_cell.angle_alpha   90.00
_cell.angle_beta   90.00
_cell.angle_gamma   90.00
#
_symmetry.space_group_name_H-M   'P 1'
#
loop_
_entity.id
_entity.type
_entity.pdbx_description
1 polymer ?
#
loop_
_entity_poly.entity_id
_entity_poly.type
_entity_poly.pdbx_seq_one_letter_code
_entity_poly.pdbx_strand_id
1 'polypeptide(L)' 'MKFWGWGYEDEVVPAREIDWLESVWSKRFGVSGFPNVPAPRAEEIVLPKPRVKIPDTLAALCTTEHYERVLH' A
#
# COMPACT_ATOMS: atom_id res chain seq x y z
N MET A 1 -4.93 -7.32 3.76
CA MET A 1 -5.34 -6.83 2.42
C MET A 1 -4.40 -5.70 2.12
N LYS A 2 -3.86 -5.61 0.90
CA LYS A 2 -2.92 -4.53 0.60
C LYS A 2 -3.60 -3.17 0.77
N PHE A 3 -3.03 -2.31 1.61
CA PHE A 3 -3.47 -0.91 1.71
C PHE A 3 -3.00 -0.06 0.52
N TRP A 4 -2.00 -0.54 -0.23
CA TRP A 4 -1.34 0.19 -1.33
C TRP A 4 -1.72 -0.32 -2.72
N GLY A 5 -2.65 -1.28 -2.82
CA GLY A 5 -2.98 -1.91 -4.08
C GLY A 5 -4.12 -2.92 -3.99
N TRP A 6 -4.18 -3.80 -4.98
CA TRP A 6 -5.26 -4.79 -5.10
C TRP A 6 -4.85 -6.17 -4.58
N GLY A 7 -5.78 -6.87 -3.94
CA GLY A 7 -5.64 -8.26 -3.51
C GLY A 7 -5.00 -8.46 -2.13
N TYR A 8 -4.56 -9.69 -1.87
CA TYR A 8 -3.95 -10.05 -0.61
C TYR A 8 -2.45 -9.73 -0.58
N GLU A 9 -1.88 -9.61 0.62
CA GLU A 9 -0.47 -9.19 0.81
C GLU A 9 0.53 -10.29 0.42
N ASP A 10 0.14 -11.54 0.58
CA ASP A 10 0.91 -12.74 0.20
C ASP A 10 0.80 -13.07 -1.30
N GLU A 11 -0.14 -12.46 -2.01
CA GLU A 11 -0.28 -12.60 -3.47
C GLU A 11 0.59 -11.58 -4.20
N VAL A 12 1.85 -11.91 -4.44
CA VAL A 12 2.78 -11.03 -5.18
C VAL A 12 3.08 -11.56 -6.58
N VAL A 13 3.26 -10.64 -7.52
CA VAL A 13 3.71 -10.99 -8.88
C VAL A 13 5.14 -11.53 -8.80
N PRO A 14 5.42 -12.75 -9.31
CA PRO A 14 6.77 -13.31 -9.29
C PRO A 14 7.77 -12.43 -10.03
N ALA A 15 9.03 -12.39 -9.57
CA ALA A 15 10.08 -11.54 -10.17
C ALA A 15 10.19 -11.71 -11.70
N ARG A 16 10.15 -12.94 -12.20
CA ARG A 16 10.20 -13.25 -13.64
C ARG A 16 9.08 -12.58 -14.46
N GLU A 17 7.91 -12.42 -13.86
CA GLU A 17 6.75 -11.79 -14.52
C GLU A 17 6.86 -10.27 -14.46
N ILE A 18 7.42 -9.71 -13.39
CA ILE A 18 7.77 -8.28 -13.30
C ILE A 18 8.77 -7.90 -14.39
N ASP A 19 9.85 -8.68 -14.57
CA ASP A 19 10.86 -8.41 -15.61
C ASP A 19 10.24 -8.40 -17.01
N TRP A 20 9.34 -9.34 -17.28
CA TRP A 20 8.61 -9.41 -18.54
C TRP A 20 7.69 -8.20 -18.73
N LEU A 21 6.92 -7.82 -17.70
CA LEU A 21 6.06 -6.64 -17.71
C LEU A 21 6.88 -5.37 -17.97
N GLU A 22 8.00 -5.18 -17.28
CA GLU A 22 8.89 -4.03 -17.48
C GLU A 22 9.38 -3.94 -18.94
N SER A 23 9.81 -5.06 -19.53
CA SER A 23 10.24 -5.11 -20.94
C SER A 23 9.13 -4.75 -21.92
N VAL A 24 7.89 -5.20 -21.67
CA VAL A 24 6.74 -4.90 -22.51
C VAL A 24 6.35 -3.42 -22.41
N TRP A 25 6.23 -2.90 -21.19
CA TRP A 25 5.74 -1.56 -20.94
C TRP A 25 6.77 -0.47 -21.24
N SER A 26 8.05 -0.69 -20.96
CA SER A 26 9.13 0.25 -21.32
C SER A 26 9.16 0.51 -22.84
N LYS A 27 9.11 -0.56 -23.64
CA LYS A 27 8.99 -0.48 -25.11
C LYS A 27 7.72 0.20 -25.55
N ARG A 28 6.58 -0.13 -24.94
CA ARG A 28 5.28 0.43 -25.31
C ARG A 28 5.21 1.95 -25.05
N PHE A 29 5.80 2.41 -23.95
CA PHE A 29 5.79 3.82 -23.56
C PHE A 29 7.02 4.61 -24.05
N GLY A 30 8.00 3.95 -24.68
CA GLY A 30 9.20 4.60 -25.20
C GLY A 30 10.13 5.13 -24.10
N VAL A 31 10.15 4.49 -22.93
CA VAL A 31 11.01 4.85 -21.79
C VAL A 31 12.10 3.80 -21.60
N SER A 32 13.19 4.17 -20.93
CA SER A 32 14.33 3.26 -20.70
C SER A 32 14.07 2.14 -19.69
N GLY A 33 13.02 2.26 -18.88
CA GLY A 33 12.69 1.34 -17.79
C GLY A 33 11.88 2.05 -16.71
N PHE A 34 11.61 1.35 -15.61
CA PHE A 34 10.93 1.93 -14.45
C PHE A 34 11.82 1.85 -13.22
N PRO A 35 11.75 2.83 -12.30
CA PRO A 35 12.42 2.68 -11.01
C PRO A 35 11.77 1.53 -10.24
N ASN A 36 12.59 0.62 -9.73
CA ASN A 36 12.14 -0.39 -8.78
C ASN A 36 11.87 0.30 -7.44
N VAL A 37 10.60 0.45 -7.09
CA VAL A 37 10.15 1.01 -5.82
C VAL A 37 9.50 -0.11 -5.01
N PRO A 38 10.02 -0.44 -3.82
CA PRO A 38 9.39 -1.46 -2.98
C PRO A 38 7.98 -1.02 -2.56
N ALA A 39 7.13 -2.00 -2.25
CA ALA A 39 5.84 -1.70 -1.64
C ALA A 39 6.06 -0.89 -0.35
N PRO A 40 5.28 0.19 -0.13
CA PRO A 40 5.44 1.02 1.06
C PRO A 40 5.09 0.21 2.30
N ARG A 41 5.69 0.57 3.43
CA ARG A 41 5.24 0.12 4.76
C ARG A 41 4.28 1.14 5.34
N ALA A 42 3.31 0.69 6.14
CA ALA A 42 2.31 1.59 6.70
C ALA A 42 2.94 2.70 7.55
N GLU A 43 4.05 2.39 8.25
CA GLU A 43 4.76 3.33 9.12
C GLU A 43 5.47 4.45 8.34
N GLU A 44 5.68 4.28 7.04
CA GLU A 44 6.29 5.29 6.16
C GLU A 44 5.28 6.36 5.76
N ILE A 45 3.98 6.09 5.93
CA ILE A 45 2.90 7.03 5.63
C ILE A 45 2.65 7.90 6.86
N VAL A 46 3.03 9.16 6.77
CA VAL A 46 2.80 10.12 7.86
C VAL A 46 1.35 10.58 7.85
N LEU A 47 0.59 10.20 8.87
CA LEU A 47 -0.76 10.68 9.10
C LEU A 47 -0.78 11.68 10.27
N PRO A 48 -1.55 12.78 10.17
CA PRO A 48 -1.78 13.64 11.33
C PRO A 48 -2.48 12.86 12.44
N LYS A 49 -2.27 13.29 13.69
CA LYS A 49 -2.97 12.69 14.82
C LYS A 49 -4.49 12.77 14.62
N PRO A 50 -5.24 11.72 15.02
CA PRO A 50 -6.70 11.78 15.03
C PRO A 50 -7.19 13.00 15.80
N ARG A 51 -8.13 13.74 15.21
CA ARG A 51 -8.72 14.95 15.84
C ARG A 51 -9.91 14.63 16.74
N VAL A 52 -10.39 13.40 16.71
CA VAL A 52 -11.54 12.93 17.47
C VAL A 52 -11.05 11.84 18.43
N LYS A 53 -11.46 11.94 19.70
CA LYS A 53 -11.25 10.88 20.68
C LYS A 53 -12.41 9.89 20.57
N ILE A 54 -12.10 8.59 20.56
CA ILE A 54 -13.13 7.55 20.62
C ILE A 54 -13.83 7.64 21.99
N PRO A 55 -15.16 7.83 22.05
CA PRO A 55 -15.90 7.77 23.30
C PRO A 55 -15.81 6.39 23.94
N ASP A 56 -15.82 6.31 25.27
CA ASP A 56 -15.66 5.04 26.01
C ASP A 56 -16.72 4.00 25.61
N THR A 57 -17.95 4.45 25.29
CA THR A 57 -19.04 3.58 24.82
C THR A 57 -18.77 2.92 23.46
N LEU A 58 -17.84 3.46 22.66
CA LEU A 58 -17.44 2.95 21.35
C LEU A 58 -16.02 2.38 21.34
N ALA A 59 -15.31 2.39 22.48
CA ALA A 59 -13.91 1.99 22.55
C ALA A 59 -13.66 0.53 22.11
N ALA A 60 -14.66 -0.35 22.23
CA ALA A 60 -14.58 -1.73 21.79
C ALA A 60 -14.87 -1.95 20.28
N LEU A 61 -15.38 -0.92 19.59
CA LEU A 61 -15.86 -1.02 18.20
C LEU A 61 -15.07 -0.13 17.23
N CYS A 62 -14.43 0.91 17.74
CA CYS A 62 -13.70 1.88 16.94
C CYS A 62 -12.22 1.85 17.29
N THR A 63 -11.40 2.21 16.32
CA THR A 63 -9.95 2.28 16.47
C THR A 63 -9.40 3.51 15.78
N THR A 64 -8.30 4.03 16.32
CA THR A 64 -7.47 5.04 15.67
C THR A 64 -6.06 4.53 15.38
N GLU A 65 -5.88 3.20 15.41
CA GLU A 65 -4.61 2.55 15.09
C GLU A 65 -4.10 2.97 13.71
N HIS A 66 -2.78 3.11 13.60
CA HIS A 66 -2.15 3.68 12.41
C HIS A 66 -2.44 2.87 11.15
N TYR A 67 -2.27 1.55 11.23
CA TYR A 67 -2.50 0.65 10.10
C TYR A 67 -3.95 0.71 9.59
N GLU A 68 -4.92 0.65 10.51
CA GLU A 68 -6.34 0.73 10.18
C GLU A 68 -6.68 2.06 9.50
N ARG A 69 -6.05 3.16 9.92
CA ARG A 69 -6.23 4.46 9.27
C ARG A 69 -5.53 4.62 7.93
N VAL A 70 -4.47 3.85 7.67
CA VAL A 70 -3.80 3.82 6.36
C VAL A 70 -4.63 3.01 5.36
N LEU A 71 -5.36 2.00 5.84
CA LEU A 71 -6.16 1.08 5.02
C LEU A 71 -7.49 1.67 4.52
N HIS A 72 -7.98 2.77 5.12
CA HIS A 72 -9.30 3.38 4.84
C HIS A 72 -9.18 4.84 4.38
#